data_AF-A0A929E6Y3-F1
#
_entry.id   AF-A0A929E6Y3-F1
#
_cell.length_a   1.000
_cell.length_b   1.000
_cell.length_c   1.000
_cell.angle_alpha   90.00
_cell.angle_beta   90.00
_cell.angle_gamma   90.00
#
_symmetry.space_group_name_H-M   'P 1'
#
loop_
_entity.id
_entity.type
_entity.pdbx_description
1 polymer ?
#
loop_
_entity_poly.entity_id
_entity_poly.type
_entity_poly.pdbx_seq_one_letter_code
_entity_poly.pdbx_strand_id
1 'polypeptide(L)' 'GLSDQEIARMCDIAAKVDYGTFEGAGFRFFADTWKPGEEGCCRLHVRPGK' A
#
# COMPACT_ATOMS: atom_id res chain seq x y z
N GLY A 1 -5.51 -2.13 21.54
CA GLY A 1 -5.42 -2.09 20.07
C GLY A 1 -4.18 -2.83 19.64
N LEU A 2 -3.96 -2.95 18.32
CA LEU A 2 -2.70 -3.46 17.77
C LEU A 2 -1.55 -2.48 18.03
N SER A 3 -0.31 -2.98 18.11
CA SER A 3 0.89 -2.15 18.13
C SER A 3 1.15 -1.50 16.77
N ASP A 4 1.91 -0.41 16.76
CA ASP A 4 2.33 0.26 15.53
C ASP A 4 3.02 -0.70 14.55
N GLN A 5 3.81 -1.64 15.04
CA GLN A 5 4.47 -2.63 14.19
C GLN A 5 3.48 -3.62 13.56
N GLU A 6 2.46 -4.02 14.31
CA GLU A 6 1.38 -4.88 13.80
C GLU A 6 0.54 -4.14 12.75
N ILE A 7 0.23 -2.86 12.98
CA ILE A 7 -0.48 -2.01 12.02
C ILE A 7 0.34 -1.87 10.73
N ALA A 8 1.62 -1.52 10.83
CA ALA A 8 2.49 -1.38 9.65
C ALA A 8 2.60 -2.69 8.86
N ARG A 9 2.68 -3.83 9.57
CA ARG A 9 2.72 -5.15 8.93
C ARG A 9 1.41 -5.47 8.21
N MET A 10 0.26 -5.14 8.81
CA MET A 10 -1.03 -5.31 8.14
C MET A 10 -1.14 -4.43 6.89
N CYS A 11 -0.67 -3.18 6.94
CA CYS A 11 -0.66 -2.30 5.78
C CYS A 11 0.22 -2.84 4.64
N ASP A 12 1.40 -3.39 4.95
CA ASP A 12 2.27 -4.03 3.93
C ASP A 12 1.58 -5.23 3.28
N ILE A 13 0.95 -6.11 4.07
CA ILE A 13 0.20 -7.27 3.55
C ILE A 13 -0.94 -6.81 2.65
N ALA A 14 -1.73 -5.83 3.09
CA ALA A 14 -2.83 -5.29 2.29
C ALA A 14 -2.35 -4.72 0.96
N ALA A 15 -1.25 -3.94 0.97
CA ALA A 15 -0.68 -3.36 -0.24
C ALA A 15 -0.28 -4.44 -1.28
N LYS A 16 0.15 -5.65 -0.87
CA LYS A 16 0.49 -6.73 -1.81
C LYS A 16 -0.67 -7.15 -2.70
N VAL A 17 -1.91 -7.10 -2.18
CA VAL A 17 -3.11 -7.41 -2.98
C VAL A 17 -3.31 -6.35 -4.07
N ASP A 18 -3.12 -5.07 -3.71
CA ASP A 18 -3.28 -3.95 -4.64
C ASP A 18 -2.31 -4.04 -5.82
N TYR A 19 -1.04 -4.41 -5.59
CA TYR A 19 -0.06 -4.61 -6.68
C TYR A 19 -0.60 -5.59 -7.74
N GLY A 20 -1.04 -6.78 -7.31
CA GLY A 20 -1.57 -7.79 -8.22
C GLY A 20 -2.80 -7.31 -8.99
N THR A 21 -3.70 -6.58 -8.32
CA THR A 21 -4.90 -6.03 -8.96
C THR A 21 -4.57 -4.95 -10.00
N PHE A 22 -3.77 -3.94 -9.64
CA PHE A 22 -3.51 -2.80 -10.53
C PHE A 22 -2.56 -3.15 -11.68
N GLU A 23 -1.50 -3.92 -11.42
CA GLU A 23 -0.58 -4.36 -12.47
C GLU A 23 -1.28 -5.33 -13.43
N GLY A 24 -2.11 -6.25 -12.92
CA GLY A 24 -2.93 -7.14 -13.74
C GLY A 24 -3.95 -6.41 -14.62
N ALA A 25 -4.42 -5.23 -14.18
CA ALA A 25 -5.26 -4.33 -14.97
C ALA A 25 -4.47 -3.43 -15.94
N GLY A 26 -3.14 -3.54 -15.97
CA GLY A 26 -2.27 -2.79 -16.88
C GLY A 26 -1.85 -1.40 -16.37
N PHE A 27 -2.01 -1.10 -15.08
CA PHE A 27 -1.48 0.14 -14.50
C PHE A 27 -0.05 -0.04 -14.00
N ARG A 28 0.69 1.07 -13.94
CA ARG A 28 1.88 1.15 -13.07
C ARG A 28 1.42 1.56 -11.68
N PHE A 29 1.82 0.80 -10.67
CA PHE A 29 1.34 0.96 -9.31
C PHE A 29 2.50 0.99 -8.31
N PHE A 30 2.36 1.83 -7.30
CA PHE A 30 3.22 1.85 -6.12
C PHE A 30 2.40 2.32 -4.92
N ALA A 31 2.64 1.73 -3.75
CA ALA A 31 1.97 2.09 -2.50
C ALA A 31 3.00 2.49 -1.45
N ASP A 32 2.85 3.71 -0.93
CA ASP A 32 3.48 4.11 0.34
C ASP A 32 2.55 3.66 1.46
N THR A 33 2.96 2.63 2.20
CA THR A 33 2.22 2.16 3.37
C THR A 33 2.58 2.97 4.60
N TRP A 34 1.59 3.13 5.50
CA TRP A 34 1.79 3.81 6.77
C TRP A 34 2.93 3.17 7.58
N LYS A 35 3.72 4.02 8.24
CA LYS A 35 4.81 3.61 9.15
C LYS A 35 4.61 4.20 10.55
N PRO A 36 5.19 3.57 11.60
CA PRO A 36 5.13 4.09 12.96
C PRO A 36 5.59 5.56 13.04
N GLY A 37 4.76 6.40 13.66
CA GLY A 37 5.03 7.83 13.82
C GLY A 37 4.59 8.71 12.63
N GLU A 38 4.04 8.14 11.55
CA GLU A 38 3.43 8.93 10.47
C GLU A 38 1.98 9.31 10.82
N GLU A 39 1.57 10.51 10.43
CA GLU A 39 0.17 10.95 10.47
C GLU A 39 -0.50 10.69 9.11
N GLY A 40 -1.75 10.20 9.14
CA GLY A 40 -2.51 9.85 7.94
C GLY A 40 -2.48 8.35 7.62
N CYS A 41 -2.91 7.98 6.41
CA CYS A 41 -3.02 6.60 5.95
C CYS A 41 -2.11 6.36 4.73
N CYS A 42 -2.09 5.11 4.23
CA CYS A 42 -1.40 4.72 3.01
C CYS A 42 -1.73 5.64 1.82
N ARG A 43 -0.75 5.86 0.95
CA ARG A 43 -0.90 6.64 -0.29
C ARG A 43 -0.65 5.77 -1.51
N LEU A 44 -1.62 5.75 -2.42
CA LEU A 44 -1.55 4.97 -3.66
C LEU A 44 -1.09 5.86 -4.82
N HIS A 45 -0.09 5.39 -5.56
CA HIS A 45 0.43 6.03 -6.76
C HIS A 45 0.06 5.18 -7.97
N VAL A 46 -1.01 5.57 -8.64
CA VAL A 46 -1.50 4.90 -9.85
C VAL A 46 -1.16 5.75 -11.07
N ARG A 47 -0.61 5.13 -12.11
CA ARG A 47 -0.32 5.78 -13.40
C ARG A 47 -0.76 4.87 -14.55
N PRO A 48 -1.14 5.43 -15.71
CA PRO A 48 -1.36 4.62 -16.91
C PRO A 48 -0.16 3.70 -17.19
N GLY A 49 -0.48 2.48 -17.63
CA GLY A 49 0.47 1.54 -18.22
C GLY A 49 1.10 2.09 -19.49
N LYS A 50 2.13 1.39 -19.96
CA LYS A 50 2.72 1.68 -21.28
C LYS A 50 1.81 1.17 -22.39
#